data_AF-A0AA44YXT4-F1
#
_entry.id   AF-A0AA44YXT4-F1
#
_cell.length_a   1.000
_cell.length_b   1.000
_cell.length_c   1.000
_cell.angle_alpha   90.00
_cell.angle_beta   90.00
_cell.angle_gamma   90.00
#
_symmetry.space_group_name_H-M   'P 1'
#
loop_
_entity.id
_entity.type
_entity.pdbx_description
1 polymer ?
#
loop_
_entity_poly.entity_id
_entity_poly.type
_entity_poly.pdbx_seq_one_letter_code
_entity_poly.pdbx_strand_id
1 'polypeptide(L)'
;MKVTTILLDTAGEIAHRMAISMNALMLTVAAEARQDMAREHGADWAAGAVTFFGTEILKAFQSNKPDRDREMERSMMSLAMAVWVCDSVYGGLAAETFVASDLRFTITHDGIVRYDRLPKPDDRADHQ
;
A
#
# COMPACT_ATOMS: atom_id res chain seq x y z
N MET A 1 1.67 0.57 -11.80
CA MET A 1 1.11 1.36 -10.68
C MET A 1 2.27 1.89 -9.89
N LYS A 2 2.27 3.18 -9.59
CA LYS A 2 3.17 3.79 -8.63
C LYS A 2 2.57 3.66 -7.24
N VAL A 3 3.37 3.20 -6.30
CA VAL A 3 3.02 3.15 -4.88
C VAL A 3 3.93 4.13 -4.15
N THR A 4 3.36 5.19 -3.60
CA THR A 4 4.09 6.21 -2.82
C THR A 4 3.77 6.02 -1.35
N THR A 5 4.79 5.94 -0.50
CA THR A 5 4.63 5.97 0.96
C THR A 5 5.27 7.22 1.53
N ILE A 6 4.51 7.92 2.37
CA ILE A 6 4.91 9.12 3.10
C ILE A 6 4.91 8.74 4.58
N LEU A 7 6.04 8.89 5.25
CA LEU A 7 6.16 8.71 6.69
C LEU A 7 6.16 10.09 7.34
N LEU A 8 5.32 10.27 8.35
CA LEU A 8 5.24 11.50 9.13
C LEU A 8 6.00 11.36 10.45
N ASP A 9 6.60 12.45 10.91
CA ASP A 9 7.18 12.54 12.25
C ASP A 9 6.12 12.83 13.33
N THR A 10 6.58 13.13 14.55
CA THR A 10 5.72 13.47 15.69
C THR A 10 5.03 14.82 15.56
N ALA A 11 5.53 15.72 14.70
CA ALA A 11 4.90 17.00 14.39
C ALA A 11 3.88 16.90 13.25
N GLY A 12 3.80 15.74 12.57
CA GLY A 12 2.96 15.53 11.40
C GLY A 12 3.63 15.98 10.08
N GLU A 13 4.92 16.31 10.13
CA GLU A 13 5.71 16.71 8.96
C GLU A 13 6.30 15.50 8.24
N ILE A 14 6.66 15.65 6.97
CA ILE A 14 7.22 14.55 6.17
C ILE A 14 8.64 14.23 6.65
N ALA A 15 8.79 13.10 7.34
CA ALA A 15 10.08 12.55 7.74
C ALA A 15 10.77 11.80 6.58
N HIS A 16 9.98 11.10 5.76
CA HIS A 16 10.50 10.32 4.66
C HIS A 16 9.45 10.13 3.56
N ARG A 17 9.93 10.02 2.32
CA ARG A 17 9.10 9.72 1.15
C ARG A 17 9.81 8.71 0.27
N MET A 18 9.08 7.65 -0.07
CA MET A 18 9.55 6.58 -0.94
C MET A 18 8.51 6.24 -2.00
N ALA A 19 8.95 5.85 -3.18
CA ALA A 19 8.06 5.39 -4.24
C ALA A 19 8.64 4.16 -4.94
N ILE A 20 7.78 3.19 -5.21
CA ILE A 20 8.10 2.00 -6.00
C ILE A 20 7.13 1.84 -7.17
N SER A 21 7.59 1.17 -8.22
CA SER A 21 6.75 0.77 -9.34
C SER A 21 6.39 -0.70 -9.20
N MET A 22 5.09 -1.00 -9.34
CA MET A 22 4.56 -2.35 -9.25
C MET A 22 3.72 -2.69 -10.47
N ASN A 23 3.78 -3.96 -10.89
CA ASN A 23 2.83 -4.51 -11.84
C ASN A 23 1.52 -4.83 -11.10
N ALA A 24 0.54 -3.94 -11.26
CA ALA A 24 -0.74 -4.05 -10.54
C ALA A 24 -1.50 -5.32 -10.90
N LEU A 25 -1.47 -5.73 -12.18
CA LEU A 25 -2.12 -6.96 -12.63
C LEU A 25 -1.51 -8.20 -11.97
N MET A 26 -0.17 -8.26 -11.91
CA MET A 26 0.49 -9.37 -11.21
C MET A 26 0.21 -9.36 -9.72
N LEU A 27 0.05 -8.19 -9.10
CA LEU A 27 -0.34 -8.08 -7.70
C LEU A 27 -1.77 -8.60 -7.46
N THR A 28 -2.74 -8.26 -8.32
CA THR A 28 -4.12 -8.74 -8.16
C THR A 28 -4.20 -10.25 -8.27
N VAL A 29 -3.45 -10.84 -9.21
CA VAL A 29 -3.35 -12.32 -9.37
C VAL A 29 -2.67 -12.96 -8.16
N ALA A 30 -1.54 -12.42 -7.69
CA ALA A 30 -0.82 -12.97 -6.54
C ALA A 30 -1.61 -12.90 -5.22
N ALA A 31 -2.65 -12.07 -5.18
CA ALA A 31 -3.50 -11.86 -4.01
C ALA A 31 -4.71 -12.78 -3.93
N GLU A 32 -5.05 -13.55 -4.97
CA GLU A 32 -6.27 -14.38 -5.02
C GLU A 32 -6.40 -15.30 -3.80
N ALA A 33 -5.35 -16.06 -3.48
CA ALA A 33 -5.34 -16.93 -2.30
C ALA A 33 -5.55 -16.16 -0.98
N ARG A 34 -5.11 -14.90 -0.91
CA ARG A 34 -5.30 -14.04 0.28
C ARG A 34 -6.71 -13.46 0.36
N GLN A 35 -7.43 -13.36 -0.76
CA GLN A 35 -8.85 -12.98 -0.75
C GLN A 35 -9.70 -14.10 -0.13
N ASP A 36 -9.37 -15.35 -0.39
CA ASP A 36 -10.05 -16.49 0.24
C ASP A 36 -9.79 -16.51 1.75
N MET A 37 -8.52 -16.38 2.15
CA MET A 37 -8.17 -16.24 3.58
C MET A 37 -8.88 -15.06 4.25
N ALA A 38 -8.99 -13.91 3.56
CA ALA A 38 -9.71 -12.77 4.09
C ALA A 38 -11.18 -13.12 4.32
N ARG A 39 -11.87 -13.74 3.35
CA ARG A 39 -13.27 -14.18 3.50
C ARG A 39 -13.45 -15.13 4.68
N GLU A 40 -12.50 -16.02 4.93
CA GLU A 40 -12.52 -16.96 6.06
C GLU A 40 -12.34 -16.26 7.41
N HIS A 41 -11.41 -15.30 7.50
CA HIS A 41 -11.06 -14.64 8.76
C HIS A 41 -11.87 -13.37 9.08
N GLY A 42 -12.51 -12.76 8.09
CA GLY A 42 -13.34 -11.58 8.26
C GLY A 42 -12.62 -10.24 8.04
N ALA A 43 -13.42 -9.17 8.03
CA ALA A 43 -12.97 -7.81 7.68
C ALA A 43 -11.91 -7.26 8.63
N ASP A 44 -12.03 -7.51 9.93
CA ASP A 44 -11.08 -7.03 10.93
C ASP A 44 -9.68 -7.62 10.72
N TRP A 45 -9.61 -8.89 10.28
CA TRP A 45 -8.35 -9.53 9.95
C TRP A 45 -7.70 -8.90 8.71
N ALA A 46 -8.50 -8.64 7.66
CA ALA A 46 -8.01 -8.00 6.44
C ALA A 46 -7.55 -6.56 6.68
N ALA A 47 -8.32 -5.78 7.46
CA ALA A 47 -7.93 -4.43 7.87
C ALA A 47 -6.68 -4.44 8.77
N GLY A 48 -6.58 -5.41 9.68
CA GLY A 48 -5.41 -5.62 10.52
C GLY A 48 -4.12 -5.85 9.74
N ALA A 49 -4.19 -6.53 8.59
CA ALA A 49 -3.05 -6.71 7.70
C ALA A 49 -2.53 -5.39 7.12
N VAL A 50 -3.42 -4.43 6.81
CA VAL A 50 -3.03 -3.09 6.33
C VAL A 50 -2.22 -2.35 7.41
N THR A 51 -2.72 -2.33 8.65
CA THR A 51 -2.02 -1.71 9.78
C THR A 51 -0.70 -2.42 10.08
N PHE A 52 -0.68 -3.75 10.03
CA PHE A 52 0.52 -4.56 10.25
C PHE A 52 1.63 -4.19 9.27
N PHE A 53 1.38 -4.24 7.96
CA PHE A 53 2.41 -3.93 6.97
C PHE A 53 2.81 -2.45 6.96
N GLY A 54 1.90 -1.52 7.28
CA GLY A 54 2.27 -0.12 7.50
C GLY A 54 3.26 0.05 8.66
N THR A 55 3.06 -0.70 9.75
CA THR A 55 3.97 -0.72 10.89
C THR A 55 5.33 -1.34 10.53
N GLU A 56 5.36 -2.38 9.69
CA GLU A 56 6.63 -2.96 9.21
C GLU A 56 7.46 -1.97 8.38
N ILE A 57 6.81 -1.11 7.57
CA ILE A 57 7.51 -0.01 6.88
C ILE A 57 8.11 0.97 7.90
N LEU A 58 7.35 1.35 8.92
CA LEU A 58 7.80 2.27 9.97
C LEU A 58 8.99 1.68 10.75
N LYS A 59 8.92 0.40 11.14
CA LYS A 59 10.02 -0.30 11.83
C LYS A 59 11.26 -0.38 10.97
N ALA A 60 11.12 -0.73 9.69
CA ALA A 60 12.23 -0.75 8.75
C ALA A 60 12.86 0.65 8.69
N PHE A 61 12.07 1.70 8.45
CA PHE A 61 12.55 3.08 8.42
C PHE A 61 13.34 3.50 9.68
N GLN A 62 12.85 3.12 10.86
CA GLN A 62 13.49 3.40 12.15
C GLN A 62 14.70 2.51 12.43
N SER A 63 14.91 1.46 11.64
CA SER A 63 16.08 0.60 11.77
C SER A 63 17.33 1.28 11.20
N ASN A 64 18.47 1.03 11.85
CA ASN A 64 19.78 1.45 11.35
C ASN A 64 20.47 0.33 10.56
N LYS A 65 19.70 -0.54 9.91
CA LYS A 65 20.24 -1.70 9.19
C LYS A 65 20.64 -1.35 7.75
N PRO A 66 21.68 -1.98 7.19
CA PRO A 66 22.07 -1.77 5.80
C PRO A 66 21.01 -2.13 4.75
N ASP A 67 20.09 -3.04 5.08
CA ASP A 67 19.05 -3.55 4.18
C ASP A 67 17.67 -2.88 4.38
N ARG A 68 17.63 -1.80 5.18
CA ARG A 68 16.43 -1.01 5.47
C ARG A 68 15.56 -0.77 4.24
N ASP A 69 16.14 -0.19 3.18
CA ASP A 69 15.35 0.23 2.02
C ASP A 69 14.69 -0.98 1.33
N ARG A 70 15.39 -2.13 1.29
CA ARG A 70 14.84 -3.39 0.78
C ARG A 70 13.74 -3.95 1.69
N GLU A 71 13.88 -3.86 3.00
CA GLU A 71 12.83 -4.24 3.96
C GLU A 71 11.58 -3.34 3.77
N MET A 72 11.78 -2.03 3.56
CA MET A 72 10.70 -1.08 3.26
C MET A 72 10.02 -1.41 1.93
N GLU A 73 10.76 -1.68 0.86
CA GLU A 73 10.18 -2.06 -0.45
C GLU A 73 9.28 -3.30 -0.34
N ARG A 74 9.76 -4.35 0.32
CA ARG A 74 8.98 -5.59 0.53
C ARG A 74 7.71 -5.35 1.33
N SER A 75 7.80 -4.49 2.35
CA SER A 75 6.66 -4.13 3.19
C SER A 75 5.65 -3.27 2.43
N MET A 76 6.11 -2.36 1.56
CA MET A 76 5.25 -1.60 0.64
C MET A 76 4.49 -2.50 -0.34
N MET A 77 5.15 -3.53 -0.89
CA MET A 77 4.48 -4.49 -1.78
C MET A 77 3.40 -5.28 -1.04
N SER A 78 3.71 -5.73 0.18
CA SER A 78 2.76 -6.45 1.03
C SER A 78 1.58 -5.57 1.45
N LEU A 79 1.84 -4.29 1.76
CA LEU A 79 0.81 -3.32 2.11
C LEU A 79 -0.14 -3.04 0.92
N ALA A 80 0.40 -2.84 -0.28
CA ALA A 80 -0.42 -2.66 -1.48
C ALA A 80 -1.31 -3.89 -1.75
N MET A 81 -0.80 -5.09 -1.49
CA MET A 81 -1.55 -6.34 -1.61
C MET A 81 -2.65 -6.45 -0.54
N ALA A 82 -2.36 -6.09 0.72
CA ALA A 82 -3.32 -6.09 1.80
C ALA A 82 -4.48 -5.12 1.54
N VAL A 83 -4.19 -3.92 1.02
CA VAL A 83 -5.21 -2.96 0.59
C VAL A 83 -6.07 -3.54 -0.52
N TRP A 84 -5.47 -4.10 -1.57
CA TRP A 84 -6.23 -4.76 -2.64
C TRP A 84 -7.17 -5.84 -2.10
N VAL A 85 -6.67 -6.73 -1.24
CA VAL A 85 -7.47 -7.80 -0.63
C VAL A 85 -8.64 -7.23 0.17
N CYS A 86 -8.38 -6.24 1.03
CA CYS A 86 -9.41 -5.62 1.86
C CYS A 86 -10.48 -4.93 1.00
N ASP A 87 -10.07 -4.10 0.04
CA ASP A 87 -10.99 -3.34 -0.82
C ASP A 87 -11.78 -4.23 -1.77
N SER A 88 -11.16 -5.26 -2.35
CA SER A 88 -11.85 -6.15 -3.29
C SER A 88 -12.87 -7.05 -2.61
N VAL A 89 -12.57 -7.53 -1.40
CA VAL A 89 -13.46 -8.43 -0.66
C VAL A 89 -14.56 -7.66 0.07
N TYR A 90 -14.23 -6.53 0.72
CA TYR A 90 -15.16 -5.81 1.61
C TYR A 90 -15.59 -4.44 1.10
N GLY A 91 -14.82 -3.82 0.21
CA GLY A 91 -15.13 -2.53 -0.41
C GLY A 91 -15.80 -2.63 -1.79
N GLY A 92 -15.94 -3.83 -2.35
CA GLY A 92 -16.51 -4.05 -3.69
C GLY A 92 -15.67 -3.47 -4.82
N LEU A 93 -14.36 -3.24 -4.59
CA LEU A 93 -13.49 -2.61 -5.59
C LEU A 93 -13.19 -3.58 -6.74
N ALA A 94 -13.49 -3.15 -7.97
CA ALA A 94 -13.17 -3.89 -9.18
C ALA A 94 -11.67 -3.84 -9.51
N ALA A 95 -11.14 -4.93 -10.08
CA ALA A 95 -9.73 -5.07 -10.40
C ALA A 95 -9.25 -4.02 -11.42
N GLU A 96 -10.09 -3.69 -12.39
CA GLU A 96 -9.82 -2.68 -13.42
C GLU A 96 -9.60 -1.30 -12.79
N THR A 97 -10.42 -0.96 -11.78
CA THR A 97 -10.30 0.30 -11.04
C THR A 97 -9.01 0.34 -10.23
N PHE A 98 -8.68 -0.76 -9.55
CA PHE A 98 -7.43 -0.86 -8.80
C PHE A 98 -6.21 -0.75 -9.73
N VAL A 99 -6.19 -1.51 -10.83
CA VAL A 99 -5.09 -1.52 -11.81
C VAL A 99 -4.90 -0.15 -12.48
N ALA A 100 -5.98 0.60 -12.69
CA ALA A 100 -5.96 1.95 -13.25
C ALA A 100 -5.56 3.05 -12.24
N SER A 101 -5.34 2.70 -10.97
CA SER A 101 -4.96 3.64 -9.91
C SER A 101 -3.46 3.61 -9.62
N ASP A 102 -2.98 4.71 -9.04
CA ASP A 102 -1.77 4.76 -8.20
C ASP A 102 -2.18 4.73 -6.72
N LEU A 103 -1.28 4.27 -5.85
CA LEU A 103 -1.53 4.22 -4.41
C LEU A 103 -0.66 5.25 -3.69
N ARG A 104 -1.26 5.97 -2.74
CA ARG A 104 -0.55 6.83 -1.81
C ARG A 104 -0.86 6.42 -0.38
N PHE A 105 0.16 6.01 0.34
CA PHE A 105 0.12 5.74 1.78
C PHE A 105 0.68 6.93 2.54
N THR A 106 -0.02 7.34 3.59
CA THR A 106 0.50 8.24 4.63
C THR A 106 0.51 7.45 5.93
N ILE A 107 1.67 7.30 6.54
CA ILE A 107 1.86 6.55 7.78
C ILE A 107 2.37 7.52 8.84
N THR A 108 1.63 7.65 9.93
CA THR A 108 2.02 8.49 11.06
C THR A 108 3.13 7.84 11.89
N HIS A 109 3.81 8.62 12.73
CA HIS A 109 4.87 8.13 13.62
C HIS A 109 4.42 7.05 14.61
N ASP A 110 3.11 6.94 14.88
CA ASP A 110 2.48 5.93 15.74
C ASP A 110 1.86 4.76 14.94
N GLY A 111 2.08 4.71 13.62
CA GLY A 111 1.72 3.57 12.77
C GLY A 111 0.30 3.58 12.22
N ILE A 112 -0.44 4.69 12.36
CA ILE A 112 -1.74 4.86 11.69
C ILE A 112 -1.51 4.96 10.19
N VAL A 113 -2.22 4.13 9.43
CA VAL A 113 -2.13 4.08 7.97
C VAL A 113 -3.36 4.73 7.36
N ARG A 114 -3.15 5.79 6.59
CA ARG A 114 -4.13 6.33 5.65
C ARG A 114 -3.68 5.99 4.23
N TYR A 115 -4.61 5.59 3.37
CA TYR A 115 -4.32 5.37 1.97
C TYR A 115 -5.34 6.01 1.04
N ASP A 116 -4.83 6.53 -0.07
CA ASP A 116 -5.62 7.14 -1.13
C ASP A 116 -5.35 6.38 -2.44
N ARG A 117 -6.41 6.12 -3.21
CA ARG A 117 -6.31 5.70 -4.62
C ARG A 117 -6.37 6.96 -5.48
N LEU A 118 -5.33 7.17 -6.28
CA LEU A 118 -5.24 8.30 -7.19
C LEU A 118 -5.44 7.81 -8.62
N PRO A 119 -6.22 8.50 -9.45
CA PRO A 119 -6.23 8.20 -10.87
C PRO A 119 -4.81 8.38 -11.41
N LYS A 120 -4.39 7.48 -12.32
CA LYS A 120 -3.14 7.70 -13.05
C LYS A 120 -3.24 9.01 -13.83
N PRO A 121 -2.12 9.73 -14.01
CA PRO A 121 -2.09 10.87 -14.93
C PRO A 121 -2.66 10.44 -16.28
N ASP A 122 -3.55 11.24 -16.84
CA ASP A 122 -4.06 10.99 -18.19
C ASP A 122 -2.90 11.26 -19.16
N ASP A 123 -2.33 10.21 -19.76
CA ASP A 123 -1.26 10.30 -20.75
C ASP A 123 -1.65 11.17 -21.98
N ARG A 124 -2.92 11.59 -22.08
CA ARG A 124 -3.43 12.48 -23.14
C ARG A 124 -3.29 13.98 -22.85
N ALA A 125 -2.95 14.38 -21.62
CA ALA A 125 -2.88 15.80 -21.25
C ALA A 125 -1.60 16.51 -21.73
N ASP A 126 -0.58 15.76 -22.20
CA ASP A 126 0.72 16.30 -22.62
C ASP A 126 0.83 16.53 -24.15
N HIS A 127 -0.28 16.42 -24.89
CA HIS A 127 -0.32 16.56 -26.36
C HIS A 127 -1.28 17.64 -26.85
N GLN A 128 -1.39 18.78 -26.15
CA GLN A 128 -2.15 19.93 -26.63
C GLN A 128 -1.36 21.24 -26.56
#